data_AF-A0A948XAC2-F1
#
_entry.id   AF-A0A948XAC2-F1
#
_cell.length_a   1.000
_cell.length_b   1.000
_cell.length_c   1.000
_cell.angle_alpha   90.00
_cell.angle_beta   90.00
_cell.angle_gamma   90.00
#
_symmetry.space_group_name_H-M   'P 1'
#
loop_
_entity.id
_entity.type
_entity.pdbx_description
1 polymer ?
#
loop_
_entity_poly.entity_id
_entity_poly.type
_entity_poly.pdbx_seq_one_letter_code
_entity_poly.pdbx_strand_id
1 'polypeptide(L)'
;MNKKLLILVIILIILIIILTTMGIFSFFNKNGPKISKEKALELVALELKNKYGEDYDFSRFNISISFQDDLWYVKYENKNPEPTINGSIGGGFIYAVNPEIGNIVYLGPINIRPSDIPKPIETKTFSEIPGFSFEYPVFKGWEPNEPEINKNNETGSITATIFFNNPTGIKFELGPRITIVKSFNTDYRYNVPGLSPSINPNKVKYYPIGGYESDQSNSIIFFNNDDSLAVKITPFMHEGDGYSEKVLVQKIIDSFRFENSSKITEVQALQIAKTDAIKAYGDLSPYNVVASLKADGWHVDYELKDPITTGGGPHYVIDSKTGEIISKRYEQ
;
A
#
# COMPACT_ATOMS: atom_id res chain seq x y z
N MET A 1 3.80 4.83 52.69
CA MET A 1 4.81 4.10 51.88
C MET A 1 5.79 5.11 51.28
N ASN A 2 7.10 4.88 51.42
CA ASN A 2 8.13 5.84 50.96
C ASN A 2 8.09 5.98 49.43
N LYS A 3 8.00 7.20 48.89
CA LYS A 3 7.96 7.45 47.44
C LYS A 3 9.14 6.81 46.69
N LYS A 4 10.31 6.72 47.33
CA LYS A 4 11.49 6.04 46.76
C LYS A 4 11.28 4.52 46.60
N LEU A 5 10.57 3.89 47.54
CA LEU A 5 10.28 2.45 47.50
C LEU A 5 9.26 2.13 46.40
N LEU A 6 8.24 2.99 46.21
CA LEU A 6 7.24 2.81 45.15
C LEU A 6 7.85 2.91 43.75
N ILE A 7 8.75 3.87 43.53
CA ILE A 7 9.45 4.02 42.23
C ILE A 7 10.32 2.79 41.93
N LEU A 8 11.02 2.25 42.94
CA LEU A 8 11.88 1.08 42.78
C LEU A 8 11.09 -0.18 42.42
N VAL A 9 9.91 -0.35 43.02
CA VAL A 9 8.99 -1.46 42.69
C VAL A 9 8.45 -1.34 41.26
N ILE A 10 8.09 -0.13 40.82
CA ILE A 10 7.60 0.10 39.45
C ILE A 10 8.70 -0.21 38.41
N ILE A 11 9.94 0.25 38.66
CA ILE A 11 11.07 -0.04 37.77
C ILE A 11 11.33 -1.55 37.70
N LEU A 12 11.28 -2.26 38.82
CA LEU A 12 11.47 -3.71 38.86
C LEU A 12 10.38 -4.45 38.07
N ILE A 13 9.12 -4.03 38.19
CA ILE A 13 8.00 -4.61 37.42
C ILE A 13 8.18 -4.37 35.92
N ILE A 14 8.56 -3.16 35.51
CA ILE A 14 8.82 -2.83 34.10
C ILE A 14 9.98 -3.68 33.56
N LEU A 15 11.06 -3.85 34.35
CA LEU A 15 12.20 -4.67 33.96
C LEU A 15 11.83 -6.14 33.79
N ILE A 16 10.99 -6.68 34.69
CA ILE A 16 10.46 -8.04 34.59
C ILE A 16 9.59 -8.17 33.35
N ILE A 17 8.71 -7.19 33.07
CA ILE A 17 7.88 -7.20 31.85
C ILE A 17 8.77 -7.21 30.60
N ILE A 18 9.79 -6.34 30.53
CA ILE A 18 10.72 -6.27 29.39
C ILE A 18 11.51 -7.59 29.24
N LEU A 19 12.00 -8.16 30.35
CA LEU A 19 12.70 -9.45 30.32
C LEU A 19 11.79 -10.61 29.92
N THR A 20 10.51 -10.58 30.32
CA THR A 20 9.53 -11.57 29.88
C THR A 20 9.16 -11.39 28.42
N THR A 21 8.99 -10.18 27.90
CA THR A 21 8.66 -9.98 26.48
C THR A 21 9.84 -10.24 25.56
N MET A 22 11.08 -9.96 26.01
CA MET A 22 12.29 -10.23 25.23
C MET A 22 12.79 -11.68 25.36
N GLY A 23 12.51 -12.38 26.47
CA GLY A 23 12.96 -13.76 26.72
C GLY A 23 11.94 -14.86 26.38
N ILE A 24 10.63 -14.58 26.38
CA ILE A 24 9.60 -15.60 26.13
C ILE A 24 9.44 -15.90 24.64
N PHE A 25 9.77 -14.97 23.74
CA PHE A 25 9.67 -15.24 22.31
C PHE A 25 10.70 -16.26 21.80
N SER A 26 11.85 -16.40 22.45
CA SER A 26 12.87 -17.38 22.07
C SER A 26 12.79 -18.70 22.87
N PHE A 27 12.02 -18.75 23.97
CA PHE A 27 11.96 -19.95 24.83
C PHE A 27 10.73 -20.84 24.61
N PHE A 28 9.71 -20.38 23.86
CA PHE A 28 8.45 -21.11 23.66
C PHE A 28 8.29 -21.85 22.34
N ASN A 29 9.28 -21.86 21.44
CA ASN A 29 9.26 -22.81 20.31
C ASN A 29 10.12 -24.06 20.61
N LYS A 30 9.83 -24.72 21.74
CA LYS A 30 10.38 -26.05 22.07
C LYS A 30 9.72 -27.18 21.28
N ASN A 31 8.59 -26.89 20.65
CA ASN A 31 8.03 -27.77 19.64
C ASN A 31 8.77 -27.39 18.35
N GLY A 32 9.56 -28.30 17.80
CA GLY A 32 10.13 -28.08 16.48
C GLY A 32 9.04 -27.73 15.44
N PRO A 33 9.43 -27.36 14.22
CA PRO A 33 8.48 -27.00 13.16
C PRO A 33 7.38 -28.07 13.04
N LYS A 34 6.10 -27.66 13.08
CA LYS A 34 4.96 -28.61 13.01
C LYS A 34 4.95 -29.41 11.72
N ILE A 35 5.40 -28.79 10.63
CA ILE A 35 5.60 -29.42 9.34
C ILE A 35 7.05 -29.91 9.27
N SER A 36 7.21 -31.20 8.99
CA SER A 36 8.53 -31.80 8.81
C SER A 36 9.19 -31.31 7.52
N LYS A 37 10.50 -31.50 7.43
CA LYS A 37 11.30 -31.26 6.22
C LYS A 37 10.69 -31.96 4.99
N GLU A 38 10.30 -33.22 5.15
CA GLU A 38 9.71 -34.06 4.09
C GLU A 38 8.36 -33.49 3.64
N LYS A 39 7.54 -33.03 4.59
CA LYS A 39 6.24 -32.45 4.26
C LYS A 39 6.38 -31.09 3.57
N ALA A 40 7.34 -30.25 3.96
CA ALA A 40 7.65 -29.01 3.25
C ALA A 40 8.09 -29.27 1.81
N LEU A 41 8.91 -30.31 1.58
CA LEU A 41 9.30 -30.73 0.23
C LEU A 41 8.10 -31.23 -0.60
N GLU A 42 7.23 -32.04 -0.01
CA GLU A 42 6.00 -32.53 -0.67
C GLU A 42 5.08 -31.38 -1.08
N LEU A 43 4.91 -30.38 -0.21
CA LEU A 43 4.12 -29.19 -0.49
C LEU A 43 4.67 -28.40 -1.68
N VAL A 44 5.98 -28.16 -1.74
CA VAL A 44 6.59 -27.45 -2.87
C VAL A 44 6.55 -28.27 -4.16
N ALA A 45 6.72 -29.60 -4.08
CA ALA A 45 6.56 -30.48 -5.24
C ALA A 45 5.12 -30.45 -5.79
N LEU A 46 4.11 -30.43 -4.91
CA LEU A 46 2.71 -30.31 -5.30
C LEU A 46 2.43 -28.95 -5.97
N GLU A 47 2.96 -27.86 -5.42
CA GLU A 47 2.85 -26.51 -6.01
C GLU A 47 3.46 -26.46 -7.42
N LEU A 48 4.65 -27.05 -7.60
CA LEU A 48 5.33 -27.13 -8.89
C LEU A 48 4.53 -27.96 -9.91
N LYS A 49 3.93 -29.07 -9.48
CA LYS A 49 3.04 -29.89 -10.33
C LYS A 49 1.76 -29.15 -10.71
N ASN A 50 1.13 -28.45 -9.78
CA ASN A 50 -0.04 -27.63 -10.07
C ASN A 50 0.29 -26.52 -11.09
N LYS A 51 1.49 -25.94 -11.00
CA LYS A 51 1.93 -24.85 -11.88
C LYS A 51 2.38 -25.33 -13.27
N TYR A 52 3.06 -26.46 -13.36
CA TYR A 52 3.73 -26.90 -14.60
C TYR A 52 3.20 -28.24 -15.17
N GLY A 53 2.25 -28.87 -14.49
CA GLY A 53 1.66 -30.16 -14.86
C GLY A 53 2.15 -31.34 -14.00
N GLU A 54 1.34 -32.41 -13.93
CA GLU A 54 1.65 -33.62 -13.16
C GLU A 54 2.94 -34.34 -13.61
N ASP A 55 3.28 -34.19 -14.89
CA ASP A 55 4.46 -34.78 -15.53
C ASP A 55 5.74 -33.95 -15.32
N TYR A 56 5.73 -32.97 -14.40
CA TYR A 56 6.90 -32.15 -14.12
C TYR A 56 8.09 -32.99 -13.62
N ASP A 57 9.15 -33.01 -14.41
CA ASP A 57 10.33 -33.87 -14.20
C ASP A 57 11.30 -33.27 -13.16
N PHE A 58 11.08 -33.63 -11.90
CA PHE A 58 11.97 -33.25 -10.80
C PHE A 58 13.37 -33.86 -10.88
N SER A 59 13.61 -34.88 -11.73
CA SER A 59 14.91 -35.55 -11.81
C SER A 59 16.01 -34.65 -12.36
N ARG A 60 15.63 -33.56 -13.04
CA ARG A 60 16.54 -32.54 -13.58
C ARG A 60 17.09 -31.60 -12.53
N PHE A 61 16.63 -31.68 -11.27
CA PHE A 61 17.05 -30.77 -10.20
C PHE A 61 17.85 -31.48 -9.11
N ASN A 62 18.85 -30.77 -8.58
CA ASN A 62 19.44 -31.01 -7.28
C ASN A 62 18.57 -30.30 -6.24
N ILE A 63 17.92 -31.08 -5.38
CA ILE A 63 17.00 -30.54 -4.36
C ILE A 63 17.76 -30.41 -3.04
N SER A 64 17.74 -29.22 -2.46
CA SER A 64 18.25 -28.97 -1.12
C SER A 64 17.18 -28.30 -0.27
N ILE A 65 17.20 -28.57 1.03
CA ILE A 65 16.24 -27.98 1.97
C ILE A 65 16.96 -27.63 3.27
N SER A 66 16.69 -26.42 3.75
CA SER A 66 17.29 -25.84 4.97
C SER A 66 16.23 -25.14 5.82
N PHE A 67 16.49 -25.00 7.12
CA PHE A 67 15.62 -24.28 8.05
C PHE A 67 16.35 -23.03 8.54
N GLN A 68 15.79 -21.85 8.29
CA GLN A 68 16.35 -20.56 8.71
C GLN A 68 15.18 -19.58 8.88
N ASP A 69 15.33 -18.60 9.79
CA ASP A 69 14.31 -17.56 10.04
C ASP A 69 12.88 -18.12 10.23
N ASP A 70 12.76 -19.23 10.95
CA ASP A 70 11.50 -19.95 11.20
C ASP A 70 10.76 -20.44 9.94
N LEU A 71 11.47 -20.64 8.82
CA LEU A 71 10.92 -21.10 7.55
C LEU A 71 11.74 -22.27 6.97
N TRP A 72 11.06 -23.18 6.28
CA TRP A 72 11.70 -24.18 5.43
C TRP A 72 11.99 -23.58 4.06
N TYR A 73 13.26 -23.58 3.63
CA TYR A 73 13.66 -23.14 2.30
C TYR A 73 13.93 -24.35 1.42
N VAL A 74 13.12 -24.54 0.38
CA VAL A 74 13.24 -25.63 -0.60
C VAL A 74 13.84 -25.07 -1.88
N LYS A 75 15.01 -25.56 -2.24
CA LYS A 75 15.81 -25.10 -3.39
C LYS A 75 15.91 -26.21 -4.43
N TYR A 76 15.50 -25.93 -5.67
CA TYR A 76 15.57 -26.82 -6.83
C TYR A 76 16.58 -26.29 -7.83
N GLU A 77 17.82 -26.80 -7.82
CA GLU A 77 18.91 -26.32 -8.68
C GLU A 77 19.05 -27.17 -9.93
N ASN A 78 19.00 -26.59 -11.12
CA ASN A 78 19.08 -27.38 -12.36
C ASN A 78 20.45 -28.10 -12.44
N LYS A 79 20.44 -29.42 -12.65
CA LYS A 79 21.65 -30.24 -12.79
C LYS A 79 22.47 -29.86 -14.01
N ASN A 80 21.79 -29.48 -15.09
CA ASN A 80 22.39 -29.09 -16.36
C ASN A 80 21.78 -27.74 -16.77
N PRO A 81 22.26 -26.63 -16.20
CA PRO A 81 21.68 -25.34 -16.50
C PRO A 81 22.01 -24.96 -17.94
N GLU A 82 21.01 -25.02 -18.82
CA GLU A 82 21.14 -24.55 -20.19
C GLU A 82 21.14 -23.01 -20.21
N PRO A 83 21.97 -22.38 -21.05
CA PRO A 83 21.88 -20.94 -21.28
C PRO A 83 20.52 -20.63 -21.93
N THR A 84 19.73 -19.76 -21.30
CA THR A 84 18.50 -19.27 -21.94
C THR A 84 18.83 -18.31 -23.09
N ILE A 85 17.86 -18.08 -23.98
CA ILE A 85 17.97 -17.21 -25.15
C ILE A 85 18.41 -15.77 -24.78
N ASN A 86 18.16 -15.35 -23.53
CA ASN A 86 18.56 -14.04 -23.00
C ASN A 86 19.87 -14.06 -22.18
N GLY A 87 20.66 -15.13 -22.27
CA GLY A 87 21.93 -15.27 -21.53
C GLY A 87 21.76 -15.52 -20.02
N SER A 88 20.52 -15.57 -19.51
CA SER A 88 20.26 -15.98 -18.13
C SER A 88 20.47 -17.48 -18.00
N ILE A 89 21.30 -17.91 -17.07
CA ILE A 89 21.49 -19.32 -16.76
C ILE A 89 20.28 -19.76 -15.93
N GLY A 90 19.49 -20.71 -16.43
CA GLY A 90 18.31 -21.25 -15.74
C GLY A 90 18.68 -22.01 -14.47
N GLY A 91 19.02 -21.26 -13.41
CA GLY A 91 19.67 -21.76 -12.20
C GLY A 91 18.75 -22.53 -11.25
N GLY A 92 17.46 -22.61 -11.56
CA GLY A 92 16.46 -23.26 -10.72
C GLY A 92 15.76 -22.31 -9.75
N PHE A 93 15.05 -22.80 -8.73
CA PHE A 93 14.04 -22.05 -7.96
C PHE A 93 14.19 -22.20 -6.45
N ILE A 94 13.78 -21.18 -5.69
CA ILE A 94 13.71 -21.23 -4.22
C ILE A 94 12.28 -20.96 -3.75
N TYR A 95 11.81 -21.75 -2.80
CA TYR A 95 10.54 -21.59 -2.11
C TYR A 95 10.77 -21.50 -0.61
N ALA A 96 9.99 -20.68 0.09
CA ALA A 96 9.87 -20.71 1.55
C ALA A 96 8.54 -21.36 1.94
N VAL A 97 8.54 -22.23 2.96
CA VAL A 97 7.35 -22.87 3.51
C VAL A 97 7.24 -22.53 4.98
N ASN A 98 6.10 -21.97 5.37
CA ASN A 98 5.81 -21.71 6.78
C ASN A 98 5.57 -23.03 7.52
N PRO A 99 6.37 -23.36 8.56
CA PRO A 99 6.28 -24.65 9.24
C PRO A 99 5.03 -24.82 10.10
N GLU A 100 4.32 -23.74 10.43
CA GLU A 100 3.12 -23.78 11.27
C GLU A 100 1.85 -24.06 10.46
N ILE A 101 1.76 -23.51 9.25
CA ILE A 101 0.52 -23.49 8.45
C ILE A 101 0.69 -24.09 7.05
N GLY A 102 1.91 -24.34 6.60
CA GLY A 102 2.19 -24.97 5.30
C GLY A 102 2.06 -24.04 4.10
N ASN A 103 1.91 -22.74 4.32
CA ASN A 103 1.87 -21.76 3.24
C ASN A 103 3.22 -21.70 2.52
N ILE A 104 3.17 -21.74 1.19
CA ILE A 104 4.33 -21.72 0.29
C ILE A 104 4.46 -20.32 -0.30
N VAL A 105 5.68 -19.80 -0.37
CA VAL A 105 6.03 -18.54 -1.02
C VAL A 105 7.17 -18.81 -2.00
N TYR A 106 6.93 -18.56 -3.30
CA TYR A 106 8.01 -18.57 -4.30
C TYR A 106 8.93 -17.36 -4.06
N LEU A 107 10.23 -17.61 -3.95
CA LEU A 107 11.25 -16.59 -3.68
C LEU A 107 12.05 -16.18 -4.92
N GLY A 108 11.75 -16.76 -6.08
CA GLY A 108 12.43 -16.46 -7.33
C GLY A 108 13.48 -17.50 -7.73
N PRO A 109 14.25 -17.21 -8.79
CA PRO A 109 15.32 -18.07 -9.27
C PRO A 109 16.50 -18.13 -8.28
N ILE A 110 17.23 -19.25 -8.28
CA ILE A 110 18.36 -19.56 -7.37
C ILE A 110 19.51 -18.55 -7.39
N ASN A 111 19.56 -17.67 -8.39
CA ASN A 111 20.61 -16.67 -8.51
C ASN A 111 20.51 -15.54 -7.46
N ILE A 112 19.48 -15.52 -6.61
CA ILE A 112 19.32 -14.51 -5.56
C ILE A 112 19.45 -15.19 -4.19
N ARG A 113 20.60 -15.09 -3.52
CA ARG A 113 20.66 -15.47 -2.09
C ARG A 113 19.83 -14.47 -1.28
N PRO A 114 19.27 -14.83 -0.12
CA PRO A 114 18.62 -13.84 0.76
C PRO A 114 19.53 -12.66 1.15
N SER A 115 20.85 -12.90 1.25
CA SER A 115 21.86 -11.85 1.43
C SER A 115 21.99 -10.91 0.23
N ASP A 116 21.58 -11.38 -0.94
CA ASP A 116 21.64 -10.68 -2.22
C ASP A 116 20.31 -9.97 -2.48
N ILE A 117 19.29 -10.15 -1.61
CA ILE A 117 18.13 -9.28 -1.60
C ILE A 117 18.65 -7.87 -1.31
N PRO A 118 18.50 -6.95 -2.27
CA PRO A 118 19.04 -5.61 -2.17
C PRO A 118 18.38 -4.92 -0.98
N LYS A 119 19.19 -4.44 -0.04
CA LYS A 119 18.68 -3.66 1.08
C LYS A 119 18.39 -2.25 0.58
N PRO A 120 17.21 -1.67 0.91
CA PRO A 120 16.97 -0.26 0.69
C PRO A 120 18.09 0.57 1.33
N ILE A 121 18.60 1.55 0.61
CA ILE A 121 19.58 2.51 1.15
C ILE A 121 18.89 3.70 1.81
N GLU A 122 17.70 4.04 1.34
CA GLU A 122 16.83 5.06 1.93
C GLU A 122 15.37 4.76 1.61
N THR A 123 14.48 5.57 2.15
CA THR A 123 13.04 5.55 1.85
C THR A 123 12.62 6.96 1.46
N LYS A 124 11.87 7.09 0.37
CA LYS A 124 11.28 8.35 -0.07
C LYS A 124 9.76 8.32 0.08
N THR A 125 9.17 9.49 0.30
CA THR A 125 7.71 9.67 0.34
C THR A 125 7.24 10.27 -0.98
N PHE A 126 6.24 9.65 -1.61
CA PHE A 126 5.49 10.23 -2.72
C PHE A 126 4.27 10.99 -2.16
N SER A 127 4.10 12.25 -2.57
CA SER A 127 2.98 13.13 -2.15
C SER A 127 2.62 14.19 -3.20
N GLU A 128 3.12 14.04 -4.43
CA GLU A 128 3.03 15.02 -5.51
C GLU A 128 1.62 15.09 -6.11
N ILE A 129 0.81 14.05 -5.92
CA ILE A 129 -0.63 14.08 -6.24
C ILE A 129 -1.42 14.30 -4.93
N PRO A 130 -2.21 15.38 -4.82
CA PRO A 130 -2.99 15.66 -3.62
C PRO A 130 -3.96 14.53 -3.26
N GLY A 131 -4.10 14.25 -1.96
CA GLY A 131 -5.12 13.34 -1.40
C GLY A 131 -4.61 11.96 -1.01
N PHE A 132 -3.34 11.63 -1.26
CA PHE A 132 -2.73 10.40 -0.75
C PHE A 132 -1.21 10.56 -0.67
N SER A 133 -0.59 9.66 0.06
CA SER A 133 0.86 9.50 0.06
C SER A 133 1.23 8.04 0.33
N PHE A 134 2.44 7.69 -0.03
CA PHE A 134 3.05 6.42 0.30
C PHE A 134 4.56 6.56 0.35
N GLU A 135 5.23 5.61 0.97
CA GLU A 135 6.67 5.48 0.98
C GLU A 135 7.11 4.38 0.02
N TYR A 136 8.28 4.57 -0.59
CA TYR A 136 8.92 3.56 -1.42
C TYR A 136 10.43 3.49 -1.13
N PRO A 137 11.02 2.29 -1.07
CA PRO A 137 12.46 2.14 -0.90
C PRO A 137 13.20 2.63 -2.14
N VAL A 138 14.36 3.24 -1.90
CA VAL A 138 15.37 3.51 -2.91
C VAL A 138 16.48 2.49 -2.74
N PHE A 139 16.88 1.88 -3.83
CA PHE A 139 17.97 0.90 -3.86
C PHE A 139 19.23 1.55 -4.45
N LYS A 140 20.40 1.03 -4.08
CA LYS A 140 21.67 1.57 -4.55
C LYS A 140 21.77 1.51 -6.07
N GLY A 141 21.99 2.65 -6.74
CA GLY A 141 22.07 2.74 -8.20
C GLY A 141 20.71 2.88 -8.90
N TRP A 142 19.63 3.06 -8.12
CA TRP A 142 18.27 3.23 -8.57
C TRP A 142 17.70 4.52 -7.97
N GLU A 143 18.34 5.66 -8.24
CA GLU A 143 17.83 6.94 -7.75
C GLU A 143 16.60 7.36 -8.56
N PRO A 144 15.48 7.76 -7.93
CA PRO A 144 14.29 8.18 -8.66
C PRO A 144 14.46 9.59 -9.23
N ASN A 145 13.96 9.78 -10.44
CA ASN A 145 13.79 11.07 -11.10
C ASN A 145 12.59 11.84 -10.50
N GLU A 146 12.49 13.12 -10.83
CA GLU A 146 11.28 13.90 -10.53
C GLU A 146 10.05 13.25 -11.20
N PRO A 147 8.91 13.13 -10.50
CA PRO A 147 7.72 12.52 -11.07
C PRO A 147 7.17 13.31 -12.27
N GLU A 148 6.92 12.62 -13.38
CA GLU A 148 6.23 13.21 -14.52
C GLU A 148 4.72 13.16 -14.30
N ILE A 149 4.05 14.31 -14.23
CA ILE A 149 2.60 14.41 -13.92
C ILE A 149 1.81 14.79 -15.17
N ASN A 150 0.83 13.95 -15.53
CA ASN A 150 -0.08 14.15 -16.64
C ASN A 150 -1.53 14.20 -16.14
N LYS A 151 -2.26 15.27 -16.48
CA LYS A 151 -3.69 15.43 -16.15
C LYS A 151 -4.53 15.09 -17.38
N ASN A 152 -5.44 14.12 -17.25
CA ASN A 152 -6.43 13.83 -18.28
C ASN A 152 -7.76 14.48 -17.90
N ASN A 153 -8.13 15.54 -18.62
CA ASN A 153 -9.36 16.29 -18.35
C ASN A 153 -10.64 15.54 -18.74
N GLU A 154 -10.56 14.58 -19.69
CA GLU A 154 -11.73 13.83 -20.17
C GLU A 154 -12.20 12.80 -19.13
N THR A 155 -11.26 12.15 -18.46
CA THR A 155 -11.52 11.12 -17.44
C THR A 155 -11.45 11.66 -16.01
N GLY A 156 -10.97 12.90 -15.83
CA GLY A 156 -10.64 13.47 -14.53
C GLY A 156 -9.47 12.76 -13.81
N SER A 157 -8.72 11.89 -14.50
CA SER A 157 -7.63 11.13 -13.89
C SER A 157 -6.31 11.91 -13.87
N ILE A 158 -5.51 11.69 -12.83
CA ILE A 158 -4.15 12.21 -12.74
C ILE A 158 -3.19 11.03 -12.76
N THR A 159 -2.25 11.04 -13.69
CA THR A 159 -1.19 10.04 -13.78
C THR A 159 0.14 10.66 -13.37
N ALA A 160 0.89 9.96 -12.52
CA ALA A 160 2.30 10.27 -12.26
C ALA A 160 3.17 9.06 -12.61
N THR A 161 4.38 9.31 -13.10
CA THR A 161 5.38 8.26 -13.32
C THR A 161 6.69 8.65 -12.64
N ILE A 162 7.17 7.79 -11.75
CA ILE A 162 8.49 7.89 -11.12
C ILE A 162 9.42 6.97 -11.89
N PHE A 163 10.35 7.52 -12.66
CA PHE A 163 11.40 6.74 -13.31
C PHE A 163 12.58 6.56 -12.36
N PHE A 164 13.25 5.41 -12.43
CA PHE A 164 14.46 5.14 -11.67
C PHE A 164 15.64 5.16 -12.62
N ASN A 165 16.76 5.72 -12.15
CA ASN A 165 18.02 5.61 -12.87
C ASN A 165 18.35 4.14 -13.08
N ASN A 166 18.86 3.87 -14.27
CA ASN A 166 19.31 2.55 -14.61
C ASN A 166 20.71 2.37 -14.03
N PRO A 167 20.99 1.32 -13.22
CA PRO A 167 22.33 1.05 -12.77
C PRO A 167 23.26 0.95 -13.98
N THR A 168 24.40 1.62 -13.91
CA THR A 168 25.35 1.78 -15.03
C THR A 168 25.68 0.43 -15.66
N GLY A 169 25.26 0.23 -16.92
CA GLY A 169 25.65 -0.92 -17.75
C GLY A 169 24.50 -1.83 -18.21
N ILE A 170 23.30 -1.71 -17.64
CA ILE A 170 22.11 -2.46 -18.12
C ILE A 170 21.34 -1.58 -19.10
N LYS A 171 20.74 -2.15 -20.15
CA LYS A 171 19.80 -1.43 -21.02
C LYS A 171 18.45 -2.12 -20.94
N PHE A 172 17.44 -1.38 -20.48
CA PHE A 172 16.06 -1.84 -20.49
C PHE A 172 15.35 -1.25 -21.71
N GLU A 173 14.47 -2.03 -22.34
CA GLU A 173 13.54 -1.52 -23.36
C GLU A 173 12.53 -0.55 -22.73
N LEU A 174 12.05 -0.89 -21.53
CA LEU A 174 11.26 -0.02 -20.67
C LEU A 174 11.99 0.16 -19.35
N GLY A 175 12.44 1.38 -19.09
CA GLY A 175 13.12 1.73 -17.85
C GLY A 175 12.24 1.43 -16.63
N PRO A 176 12.86 1.08 -15.50
CA PRO A 176 12.17 0.81 -14.26
C PRO A 176 11.39 2.03 -13.78
N ARG A 177 10.13 1.81 -13.39
CA ARG A 177 9.23 2.90 -13.04
C ARG A 177 8.15 2.48 -12.07
N ILE A 178 7.58 3.46 -11.38
CA ILE A 178 6.30 3.33 -10.68
C ILE A 178 5.31 4.22 -11.40
N THR A 179 4.23 3.64 -11.92
CA THR A 179 3.11 4.39 -12.48
C THR A 179 2.02 4.52 -11.43
N ILE A 180 1.57 5.74 -11.17
CA ILE A 180 0.52 6.06 -10.22
C ILE A 180 -0.64 6.67 -11.00
N VAL A 181 -1.85 6.12 -10.85
CA VAL A 181 -3.06 6.64 -11.47
C VAL A 181 -4.09 6.92 -10.40
N LYS A 182 -4.44 8.19 -10.23
CA LYS A 182 -5.56 8.65 -9.39
C LYS A 182 -6.80 8.81 -10.26
N SER A 183 -7.89 8.11 -9.94
CA SER A 183 -9.16 8.18 -10.67
C SER A 183 -10.33 8.44 -9.73
N PHE A 184 -11.22 9.36 -10.12
CA PHE A 184 -12.51 9.61 -9.47
C PHE A 184 -13.65 8.78 -10.09
N ASN A 185 -13.41 8.18 -11.25
CA ASN A 185 -14.32 7.20 -11.81
C ASN A 185 -13.96 5.82 -11.27
N THR A 186 -14.81 5.30 -10.38
CA THR A 186 -14.63 3.99 -9.75
C THR A 186 -15.34 2.87 -10.51
N ASP A 187 -15.82 3.12 -11.73
CA ASP A 187 -16.23 2.05 -12.65
C ASP A 187 -15.07 1.09 -12.98
N TYR A 188 -13.84 1.46 -12.59
CA TYR A 188 -12.71 0.55 -12.34
C TYR A 188 -12.94 -0.48 -11.22
N ARG A 189 -14.18 -0.77 -10.82
CA ARG A 189 -14.51 -2.13 -10.38
C ARG A 189 -14.21 -3.04 -11.56
N TYR A 190 -12.93 -3.33 -11.76
CA TYR A 190 -12.53 -4.56 -12.39
C TYR A 190 -13.36 -5.60 -11.65
N ASN A 191 -14.37 -6.13 -12.34
CA ASN A 191 -14.91 -7.44 -12.02
C ASN A 191 -13.68 -8.34 -12.14
N VAL A 192 -12.89 -8.43 -11.07
CA VAL A 192 -11.96 -9.50 -10.83
C VAL A 192 -12.75 -10.39 -9.88
N PRO A 193 -13.60 -11.30 -10.41
CA PRO A 193 -14.44 -12.12 -9.57
C PRO A 193 -13.56 -12.86 -8.56
N GLY A 194 -13.91 -12.78 -7.27
CA GLY A 194 -13.26 -13.55 -6.22
C GLY A 194 -12.12 -12.87 -5.46
N LEU A 195 -11.71 -11.64 -5.79
CA LEU A 195 -10.74 -10.91 -4.96
C LEU A 195 -11.43 -10.23 -3.77
N SER A 196 -11.12 -10.71 -2.56
CA SER A 196 -11.49 -10.02 -1.32
C SER A 196 -10.51 -8.88 -1.04
N PRO A 197 -10.98 -7.69 -0.64
CA PRO A 197 -10.09 -6.61 -0.25
C PRO A 197 -9.26 -7.00 0.96
N SER A 198 -8.03 -6.48 1.01
CA SER A 198 -7.20 -6.44 2.21
C SER A 198 -7.23 -5.05 2.83
N ILE A 199 -6.87 -4.95 4.10
CA ILE A 199 -6.78 -3.68 4.84
C ILE A 199 -5.33 -3.48 5.29
N ASN A 200 -4.74 -2.34 4.95
CA ASN A 200 -3.37 -2.03 5.35
C ASN A 200 -3.29 -1.45 6.79
N PRO A 201 -2.10 -1.22 7.35
CA PRO A 201 -1.94 -0.63 8.69
C PRO A 201 -2.61 0.73 8.89
N ASN A 202 -2.78 1.50 7.81
CA ASN A 202 -3.47 2.81 7.81
C ASN A 202 -4.98 2.69 7.58
N LYS A 203 -5.56 1.49 7.71
CA LYS A 203 -6.98 1.19 7.52
C LYS A 203 -7.50 1.49 6.11
N VAL A 204 -6.63 1.53 5.12
CA VAL A 204 -6.99 1.70 3.71
C VAL A 204 -7.26 0.34 3.09
N LYS A 205 -8.39 0.25 2.39
CA LYS A 205 -8.80 -0.91 1.61
C LYS A 205 -7.95 -1.00 0.34
N TYR A 206 -7.39 -2.16 0.06
CA TYR A 206 -6.61 -2.38 -1.15
C TYR A 206 -6.84 -3.75 -1.79
N TYR A 207 -6.54 -3.83 -3.08
CA TYR A 207 -6.63 -5.03 -3.90
C TYR A 207 -5.29 -5.26 -4.61
N PRO A 208 -4.57 -6.35 -4.29
CA PRO A 208 -3.46 -6.78 -5.13
C PRO A 208 -4.02 -7.31 -6.46
N ILE A 209 -3.50 -6.81 -7.56
CA ILE A 209 -3.78 -7.27 -8.91
C ILE A 209 -2.49 -7.85 -9.44
N GLY A 210 -2.30 -9.15 -9.21
CA GLY A 210 -1.33 -9.94 -9.94
C GLY A 210 -1.93 -10.27 -11.30
N GLY A 211 -1.17 -10.11 -12.38
CA GLY A 211 -1.63 -10.65 -13.65
C GLY A 211 -1.47 -12.17 -13.65
N TYR A 212 -2.42 -12.84 -14.29
CA TYR A 212 -2.41 -14.30 -14.48
C TYR A 212 -1.29 -14.78 -15.42
N GLU A 213 -0.53 -13.86 -16.02
CA GLU A 213 0.53 -14.13 -16.99
C GLU A 213 1.83 -13.44 -16.55
N SER A 214 2.97 -14.10 -16.81
CA SER A 214 4.32 -13.79 -16.30
C SER A 214 4.85 -12.38 -16.57
N ASP A 215 4.13 -11.60 -17.37
CA ASP A 215 4.59 -10.33 -17.94
C ASP A 215 3.78 -9.14 -17.39
N GLN A 216 2.77 -9.40 -16.56
CA GLN A 216 1.93 -8.36 -15.97
C GLN A 216 2.47 -7.93 -14.60
N SER A 217 2.99 -6.71 -14.57
CA SER A 217 3.37 -5.96 -13.36
C SER A 217 2.35 -6.10 -12.23
N ASN A 218 2.82 -6.42 -11.01
CA ASN A 218 1.97 -6.48 -9.83
C ASN A 218 1.42 -5.08 -9.53
N SER A 219 0.14 -4.87 -9.83
CA SER A 219 -0.52 -3.59 -9.51
C SER A 219 -1.20 -3.69 -8.16
N ILE A 220 -1.30 -2.57 -7.46
CA ILE A 220 -2.09 -2.45 -6.24
C ILE A 220 -3.12 -1.34 -6.46
N ILE A 221 -4.38 -1.59 -6.14
CA ILE A 221 -5.41 -0.54 -6.14
C ILE A 221 -5.84 -0.26 -4.72
N PHE A 222 -5.73 0.99 -4.29
CA PHE A 222 -6.22 1.49 -3.02
C PHE A 222 -7.53 2.24 -3.22
N PHE A 223 -8.48 2.05 -2.30
CA PHE A 223 -9.77 2.74 -2.28
C PHE A 223 -9.94 3.50 -0.98
N ASN A 224 -10.47 4.72 -1.07
CA ASN A 224 -10.86 5.47 0.12
C ASN A 224 -12.14 4.86 0.74
N ASN A 225 -12.54 5.35 1.91
CA ASN A 225 -13.59 4.71 2.72
C ASN A 225 -14.97 4.64 2.05
N ASP A 226 -15.31 5.60 1.19
CA ASP A 226 -16.57 5.64 0.45
C ASP A 226 -16.45 5.06 -0.98
N ASP A 227 -15.31 4.46 -1.30
CA ASP A 227 -14.97 3.94 -2.63
C ASP A 227 -15.16 4.99 -3.76
N SER A 228 -15.10 6.31 -3.48
CA SER A 228 -15.22 7.38 -4.49
C SER A 228 -13.90 7.76 -5.16
N LEU A 229 -12.77 7.30 -4.60
CA LEU A 229 -11.43 7.56 -5.08
C LEU A 229 -10.62 6.28 -5.13
N ALA A 230 -10.05 5.99 -6.30
CA ALA A 230 -9.13 4.88 -6.49
C ALA A 230 -7.73 5.40 -6.84
N VAL A 231 -6.71 4.78 -6.24
CA VAL A 231 -5.30 5.00 -6.59
C VAL A 231 -4.69 3.67 -6.99
N LYS A 232 -4.37 3.53 -8.28
CA LYS A 232 -3.65 2.37 -8.82
C LYS A 232 -2.16 2.68 -8.84
N ILE A 233 -1.37 1.82 -8.22
CA ILE A 233 0.09 1.89 -8.26
C ILE A 233 0.61 0.65 -8.97
N THR A 234 1.41 0.85 -10.01
CA THR A 234 1.98 -0.20 -10.84
C THR A 234 3.49 -0.03 -10.88
N PRO A 235 4.22 -0.72 -9.99
CA PRO A 235 5.64 -0.93 -10.16
C PRO A 235 5.92 -1.74 -11.42
N PHE A 236 6.90 -1.30 -12.19
CA PHE A 236 7.44 -2.02 -13.33
C PHE A 236 8.95 -2.09 -13.15
N MET A 237 9.42 -3.20 -12.60
CA MET A 237 10.83 -3.46 -12.33
C MET A 237 11.09 -4.96 -12.39
N HIS A 238 12.27 -5.38 -12.85
CA HIS A 238 12.66 -6.78 -12.90
C HIS A 238 13.31 -7.19 -11.58
N GLU A 239 12.86 -8.30 -10.98
CA GLU A 239 13.53 -8.88 -9.82
C GLU A 239 14.94 -9.37 -10.19
N GLY A 240 15.93 -9.07 -9.35
CA GLY A 240 17.30 -9.58 -9.49
C GLY A 240 18.36 -8.55 -9.86
N ASP A 241 17.99 -7.36 -10.35
CA ASP A 241 18.96 -6.32 -10.79
C ASP A 241 19.35 -5.33 -9.67
N GLY A 242 19.46 -5.79 -8.43
CA GLY A 242 19.67 -4.88 -7.30
C GLY A 242 18.36 -4.23 -6.80
N TYR A 243 17.21 -4.80 -7.19
CA TYR A 243 15.89 -4.46 -6.69
C TYR A 243 15.08 -5.70 -6.22
N SER A 244 14.11 -5.50 -5.30
CA SER A 244 13.12 -6.53 -4.91
C SER A 244 11.69 -5.98 -5.02
N GLU A 245 10.90 -6.57 -5.92
CA GLU A 245 9.51 -6.14 -6.17
C GLU A 245 8.65 -6.31 -4.94
N LYS A 246 8.78 -7.46 -4.29
CA LYS A 246 8.11 -7.75 -3.03
C LYS A 246 8.37 -6.70 -1.95
N VAL A 247 9.63 -6.28 -1.78
CA VAL A 247 10.00 -5.27 -0.76
C VAL A 247 9.40 -3.90 -1.11
N LEU A 248 9.44 -3.49 -2.38
CA LEU A 248 8.80 -2.25 -2.83
C LEU A 248 7.28 -2.28 -2.59
N VAL A 249 6.61 -3.30 -3.12
CA VAL A 249 5.15 -3.49 -3.04
C VAL A 249 4.69 -3.49 -1.58
N GLN A 250 5.37 -4.26 -0.71
CA GLN A 250 5.04 -4.30 0.70
C GLN A 250 5.21 -2.94 1.37
N LYS A 251 6.32 -2.23 1.08
CA LYS A 251 6.56 -0.90 1.66
C LYS A 251 5.49 0.11 1.22
N ILE A 252 5.08 0.06 -0.05
CA ILE A 252 3.96 0.88 -0.56
C ILE A 252 2.68 0.53 0.20
N ILE A 253 2.32 -0.75 0.33
CA ILE A 253 1.12 -1.18 1.07
C ILE A 253 1.13 -0.68 2.52
N ASP A 254 2.23 -0.89 3.24
CA ASP A 254 2.34 -0.58 4.66
C ASP A 254 2.25 0.91 4.95
N SER A 255 2.78 1.73 4.04
CA SER A 255 2.89 3.18 4.20
C SER A 255 1.77 3.96 3.50
N PHE A 256 1.04 3.33 2.58
CA PHE A 256 -0.01 4.00 1.84
C PHE A 256 -1.07 4.51 2.78
N ARG A 257 -1.40 5.79 2.64
CA ARG A 257 -2.53 6.40 3.32
C ARG A 257 -3.20 7.34 2.33
N PHE A 258 -4.52 7.34 2.34
CA PHE A 258 -5.20 8.56 1.92
C PHE A 258 -4.79 9.61 2.93
N GLU A 259 -4.13 10.65 2.45
CA GLU A 259 -4.06 11.85 3.23
C GLU A 259 -5.52 12.21 3.39
N ASN A 260 -6.00 12.27 4.64
CA ASN A 260 -7.22 12.98 4.90
C ASN A 260 -7.02 14.28 4.13
N SER A 261 -7.79 14.48 3.05
CA SER A 261 -7.97 15.81 2.51
C SER A 261 -8.64 16.51 3.67
N SER A 262 -7.80 16.94 4.62
CA SER A 262 -8.11 17.58 5.86
C SER A 262 -8.47 19.01 5.49
N LYS A 263 -9.29 19.11 4.45
CA LYS A 263 -9.84 20.21 3.69
C LYS A 263 -11.01 19.55 2.94
N ILE A 264 -12.18 19.53 3.58
CA ILE A 264 -13.46 19.33 2.92
C ILE A 264 -13.49 20.24 1.69
N THR A 265 -14.12 19.79 0.61
CA THR A 265 -14.28 20.57 -0.60
C THR A 265 -15.36 21.65 -0.41
N GLU A 266 -15.43 22.60 -1.35
CA GLU A 266 -16.51 23.59 -1.41
C GLU A 266 -17.89 22.90 -1.43
N VAL A 267 -18.02 21.85 -2.24
CA VAL A 267 -19.26 21.05 -2.36
C VAL A 267 -19.63 20.40 -1.02
N GLN A 268 -18.66 19.87 -0.28
CA GLN A 268 -18.89 19.30 1.04
C GLN A 268 -19.30 20.39 2.06
N ALA A 269 -18.62 21.54 2.06
CA ALA A 269 -18.97 22.67 2.92
C ALA A 269 -20.39 23.18 2.65
N LEU A 270 -20.75 23.36 1.37
CA LEU A 270 -22.09 23.73 0.93
C LEU A 270 -23.15 22.72 1.39
N GLN A 271 -22.86 21.42 1.29
CA GLN A 271 -23.79 20.37 1.72
C GLN A 271 -23.99 20.35 3.23
N ILE A 272 -22.92 20.57 4.01
CA ILE A 272 -22.97 20.69 5.48
C ILE A 272 -23.83 21.90 5.88
N ALA A 273 -23.52 23.08 5.32
CA ALA A 273 -24.26 24.32 5.55
C ALA A 273 -25.75 24.18 5.18
N LYS A 274 -26.05 23.61 4.01
CA LYS A 274 -27.42 23.36 3.53
C LYS A 274 -28.21 22.47 4.47
N THR A 275 -27.59 21.40 4.96
CA THR A 275 -28.24 20.44 5.86
C THR A 275 -28.61 21.10 7.19
N ASP A 276 -27.77 21.98 7.72
CA ASP A 276 -28.07 22.74 8.94
C ASP A 276 -29.12 23.85 8.68
N ALA A 277 -28.96 24.60 7.58
CA ALA A 277 -29.84 25.69 7.20
C ALA A 277 -31.29 25.23 6.94
N ILE A 278 -31.50 24.07 6.29
CA ILE A 278 -32.83 23.48 6.10
C ILE A 278 -33.50 23.20 7.45
N LYS A 279 -32.76 22.77 8.48
CA LYS A 279 -33.34 22.51 9.81
C LYS A 279 -33.79 23.79 10.50
N ALA A 280 -33.09 24.90 10.27
CA ALA A 280 -33.37 26.18 10.92
C ALA A 280 -34.42 27.03 10.17
N TYR A 281 -34.35 27.08 8.84
CA TYR A 281 -35.18 27.96 7.99
C TYR A 281 -36.23 27.19 7.16
N GLY A 282 -36.12 25.87 7.04
CA GLY A 282 -36.97 25.07 6.16
C GLY A 282 -36.61 25.27 4.69
N ASP A 283 -37.25 26.23 4.04
CA ASP A 283 -37.05 26.50 2.62
C ASP A 283 -35.87 27.45 2.37
N LEU A 284 -34.94 27.00 1.52
CA LEU A 284 -33.77 27.78 1.11
C LEU A 284 -33.91 28.36 -0.31
N SER A 285 -35.06 28.16 -0.97
CA SER A 285 -35.34 28.70 -2.30
C SER A 285 -35.17 30.23 -2.43
N PRO A 286 -35.41 31.07 -1.38
CA PRO A 286 -35.22 32.52 -1.46
C PRO A 286 -33.75 32.99 -1.52
N TYR A 287 -32.78 32.09 -1.32
CA TYR A 287 -31.38 32.46 -1.16
C TYR A 287 -30.51 32.05 -2.35
N ASN A 288 -29.50 32.86 -2.64
CA ASN A 288 -28.28 32.47 -3.33
C ASN A 288 -27.28 31.95 -2.28
N VAL A 289 -26.46 30.97 -2.64
CA VAL A 289 -25.44 30.43 -1.74
C VAL A 289 -24.06 30.65 -2.34
N VAL A 290 -23.14 31.17 -1.54
CA VAL A 290 -21.74 31.39 -1.91
C VAL A 290 -20.86 30.70 -0.89
N ALA A 291 -19.83 29.99 -1.34
CA ALA A 291 -18.82 29.40 -0.48
C ALA A 291 -17.45 29.95 -0.83
N SER A 292 -16.66 30.31 0.19
CA SER A 292 -15.29 30.79 0.02
C SER A 292 -14.38 30.22 1.09
N LEU A 293 -13.23 29.68 0.68
CA LEU A 293 -12.23 29.18 1.60
C LEU A 293 -11.37 30.33 2.13
N LYS A 294 -11.38 30.53 3.45
CA LYS A 294 -10.57 31.52 4.17
C LYS A 294 -9.59 30.83 5.13
N ALA A 295 -8.81 31.63 5.85
CA ALA A 295 -7.77 31.13 6.75
C ALA A 295 -8.33 30.30 7.93
N ASP A 296 -9.55 30.60 8.35
CA ASP A 296 -10.28 30.00 9.48
C ASP A 296 -11.28 28.90 9.06
N GLY A 297 -11.47 28.68 7.75
CA GLY A 297 -12.37 27.63 7.25
C GLY A 297 -13.14 28.03 6.00
N TRP A 298 -14.13 27.21 5.66
CA TRP A 298 -15.11 27.53 4.63
C TRP A 298 -16.16 28.48 5.17
N HIS A 299 -16.27 29.65 4.55
CA HIS A 299 -17.33 30.61 4.80
C HIS A 299 -18.45 30.32 3.81
N VAL A 300 -19.63 29.96 4.30
CA VAL A 300 -20.81 29.73 3.49
C VAL A 300 -21.88 30.76 3.83
N ASP A 301 -22.19 31.60 2.85
CA ASP A 301 -23.10 32.73 2.95
C ASP A 301 -24.38 32.43 2.16
N TYR A 302 -25.53 32.62 2.80
CA TYR A 302 -26.83 32.61 2.14
C TYR A 302 -27.32 34.04 2.00
N GLU A 303 -27.39 34.54 0.76
CA GLU A 303 -27.80 35.90 0.44
C GLU A 303 -29.21 35.89 -0.13
N LEU A 304 -30.10 36.79 0.31
CA LEU A 304 -31.45 36.91 -0.25
C LEU A 304 -31.36 37.24 -1.75
N LYS A 305 -32.14 36.54 -2.57
CA LYS A 305 -32.23 36.80 -4.02
C LYS A 305 -32.88 38.15 -4.33
N ASP A 306 -33.85 38.54 -3.49
CA ASP A 306 -34.53 39.83 -3.62
C ASP A 306 -33.85 40.86 -2.70
N PRO A 307 -33.15 41.86 -3.25
CA PRO A 307 -32.46 42.88 -2.46
C PRO A 307 -33.42 43.85 -1.73
N ILE A 308 -34.72 43.83 -2.05
CA ILE A 308 -35.73 44.67 -1.39
C ILE A 308 -36.26 44.00 -0.11
N THR A 309 -36.08 42.69 0.02
CA THR A 309 -36.48 41.97 1.24
C THR A 309 -35.59 42.39 2.41
N THR A 310 -36.21 42.73 3.54
CA THR A 310 -35.49 43.06 4.78
C THR A 310 -35.16 41.78 5.55
N GLY A 311 -33.94 41.69 6.07
CA GLY A 311 -33.40 40.51 6.75
C GLY A 311 -32.08 40.05 6.13
N GLY A 312 -31.55 38.93 6.62
CA GLY A 312 -30.36 38.27 6.07
C GLY A 312 -30.51 36.76 6.10
N GLY A 313 -29.67 36.04 5.36
CA GLY A 313 -29.64 34.58 5.41
C GLY A 313 -28.64 34.04 6.44
N PRO A 314 -28.62 32.72 6.65
CA PRO A 314 -27.65 32.09 7.52
C PRO A 314 -26.22 32.24 7.01
N HIS A 315 -25.28 32.48 7.92
CA HIS A 315 -23.85 32.50 7.67
C HIS A 315 -23.17 31.37 8.46
N TYR A 316 -22.26 30.63 7.83
CA TYR A 316 -21.50 29.54 8.43
C TYR A 316 -20.00 29.72 8.26
N VAL A 317 -19.24 29.37 9.30
CA VAL A 317 -17.81 29.06 9.20
C VAL A 317 -17.64 27.58 9.53
N ILE A 318 -17.14 26.81 8.58
CA ILE A 318 -16.96 25.36 8.67
C ILE A 318 -15.48 25.05 8.66
N ASP A 319 -14.99 24.30 9.66
CA ASP A 319 -13.61 23.88 9.74
C ASP A 319 -13.24 23.16 8.45
N SER A 320 -12.25 23.72 7.75
CA SER A 320 -11.84 23.13 6.48
C SER A 320 -11.43 21.68 6.69
N LYS A 321 -10.86 21.30 7.83
CA LYS A 321 -10.32 19.95 8.02
C LYS A 321 -11.32 18.89 8.36
N THR A 322 -12.24 19.21 9.26
CA THR A 322 -13.12 18.23 9.88
C THR A 322 -14.54 18.31 9.33
N GLY A 323 -14.94 19.41 8.70
CA GLY A 323 -16.34 19.65 8.36
C GLY A 323 -17.20 20.09 9.54
N GLU A 324 -16.60 20.34 10.71
CA GLU A 324 -17.32 20.85 11.88
C GLU A 324 -17.75 22.30 11.67
N ILE A 325 -18.99 22.65 11.99
CA ILE A 325 -19.44 24.06 11.97
C ILE A 325 -18.79 24.76 13.17
N ILE A 326 -17.77 25.58 12.91
CA ILE A 326 -17.06 26.39 13.91
C ILE A 326 -17.96 27.50 14.44
N SER A 327 -18.66 28.19 13.54
CA SER A 327 -19.62 29.23 13.92
C SER A 327 -20.78 29.30 12.94
N LYS A 328 -21.92 29.77 13.44
CA LYS A 328 -23.07 30.09 12.61
C LYS A 328 -23.83 31.30 13.16
N ARG A 329 -24.35 32.13 12.26
CA ARG A 329 -25.17 33.30 12.58
C ARG A 329 -26.45 33.25 11.76
N TYR A 330 -27.56 33.51 12.43
CA TYR A 330 -28.87 33.67 11.82
C TYR A 330 -29.28 35.12 11.92
N GLU A 331 -29.49 35.76 10.78
CA GLU A 331 -30.11 37.08 10.73
C GLU A 331 -31.63 36.86 10.69
N GLN A 332 -32.34 37.46 11.64
CA GLN A 332 -33.79 37.40 11.78
C GLN A 332 -34.40 38.76 11.48
#